data_AF-A0A485BHH1-F1
#
_entry.id   AF-A0A485BHH1-F1
#
_cell.length_a   1.000
_cell.length_b   1.000
_cell.length_c   1.000
_cell.angle_alpha   90.00
_cell.angle_beta   90.00
_cell.angle_gamma   90.00
#
_symmetry.space_group_name_H-M   'P 1'
#
loop_
_entity.id
_entity.type
_entity.pdbx_description
1 polymer ?
#
loop_
_entity_poly.entity_id
_entity_poly.type
_entity_poly.pdbx_seq_one_letter_code
_entity_poly.pdbx_strand_id
1 'polypeptide(L)'
;MARRFADLTMEGRMTLCNMAIELGAKAGLVAPDETTFNYVEGRLHAPKGQDFDDAVSYWKTLKTDDGATFDNFVTLQAEEIAPQVTWGTNPGQVISVNDNIPDPASFSDPVERASAEKALAYMASSRVSH
;
A
#
# COMPACT_ATOMS: atom_id res chain seq x y z
N MET A 1 -7.29 11.06 -14.15
CA MET A 1 -7.81 11.46 -12.82
C MET A 1 -8.10 10.19 -12.03
N ALA A 2 -7.27 9.86 -11.03
CA ALA A 2 -7.33 8.62 -10.26
C ALA A 2 -8.55 8.64 -9.32
N ARG A 3 -9.64 7.94 -9.69
CA ARG A 3 -10.92 8.00 -8.96
C ARG A 3 -11.04 7.06 -7.77
N ARG A 4 -10.11 6.12 -7.57
CA ARG A 4 -10.29 5.01 -6.60
C ARG A 4 -9.80 5.26 -5.18
N PHE A 5 -9.01 6.30 -4.92
CA PHE A 5 -8.58 6.59 -3.55
C PHE A 5 -9.71 7.14 -2.68
N ALA A 6 -10.71 7.78 -3.29
CA ALA A 6 -11.91 8.27 -2.61
C ALA A 6 -12.67 7.14 -1.88
N ASP A 7 -12.63 5.92 -2.43
CA ASP A 7 -13.31 4.75 -1.88
C ASP A 7 -12.55 4.09 -0.71
N LEU A 8 -11.29 4.47 -0.48
CA LEU A 8 -10.51 3.98 0.66
C LEU A 8 -10.85 4.73 1.94
N THR A 9 -10.98 3.99 3.05
CA THR A 9 -11.00 4.58 4.40
C THR A 9 -9.67 5.25 4.72
N MET A 10 -9.64 6.08 5.77
CA MET A 10 -8.39 6.71 6.22
C MET A 10 -7.35 5.70 6.67
N GLU A 11 -7.76 4.58 7.29
CA GLU A 11 -6.88 3.47 7.64
C GLU A 11 -6.25 2.85 6.39
N GLY A 12 -7.05 2.58 5.34
CA GLY A 12 -6.54 2.05 4.08
C GLY A 12 -5.52 2.97 3.42
N ARG A 13 -5.76 4.29 3.47
CA ARG A 13 -4.81 5.30 2.98
C ARG A 13 -3.53 5.35 3.80
N MET A 14 -3.62 5.25 5.13
CA MET A 14 -2.43 5.22 5.99
C MET A 14 -1.57 3.98 5.75
N THR A 15 -2.20 2.81 5.57
CA THR A 15 -1.50 1.57 5.20
C THR A 15 -0.77 1.75 3.87
N LEU A 16 -1.45 2.29 2.85
CA LEU A 16 -0.83 2.53 1.54
C LEU A 16 0.37 3.49 1.63
N CYS A 17 0.22 4.61 2.34
CA CYS A 17 1.30 5.59 2.50
C CYS A 17 2.49 5.01 3.29
N ASN A 18 2.25 4.10 4.23
CA ASN A 18 3.31 3.40 4.96
C ASN A 18 4.10 2.49 4.01
N MET A 19 3.40 1.71 3.18
CA MET A 19 4.03 0.81 2.20
C MET A 19 4.73 1.55 1.05
N ALA A 20 4.40 2.81 0.79
CA ALA A 20 5.09 3.61 -0.24
C ALA A 20 6.61 3.69 0.01
N ILE A 21 7.03 3.70 1.28
CA ILE A 21 8.46 3.70 1.65
C ILE A 21 9.13 2.38 1.24
N GLU A 22 8.44 1.25 1.41
CA GLU A 22 8.94 -0.08 1.02
C GLU A 22 9.13 -0.19 -0.50
N LEU A 23 8.38 0.59 -1.28
CA LEU A 23 8.53 0.75 -2.73
C LEU A 23 9.57 1.82 -3.12
N GLY A 24 10.35 2.32 -2.17
CA GLY A 24 11.42 3.30 -2.39
C GLY A 24 10.96 4.75 -2.50
N ALA A 25 9.69 5.06 -2.22
CA ALA A 25 9.21 6.44 -2.22
C ALA A 25 9.69 7.18 -0.96
N LYS A 26 10.02 8.46 -1.12
CA LYS A 26 10.38 9.34 0.01
C LYS A 26 9.16 9.76 0.84
N ALA A 27 7.97 9.77 0.22
CA ALA A 27 6.70 10.08 0.87
C ALA A 27 5.54 9.50 0.04
N GLY A 28 4.47 9.08 0.72
CA GLY A 28 3.17 8.78 0.12
C GLY A 28 2.16 9.87 0.50
N LEU A 29 1.54 10.51 -0.48
CA LEU A 29 0.55 11.57 -0.27
C LEU A 29 -0.76 11.19 -0.98
N VAL A 30 -1.87 11.33 -0.27
CA VAL A 30 -3.22 11.21 -0.82
C VAL A 30 -3.91 12.55 -0.60
N ALA A 31 -4.43 13.14 -1.68
CA ALA A 31 -5.14 14.42 -1.59
C ALA A 31 -6.34 14.29 -0.63
N PRO A 32 -6.55 15.27 0.27
CA PRO A 32 -7.64 15.22 1.23
C PRO A 32 -9.00 15.41 0.54
N ASP A 33 -10.01 14.72 1.05
CA ASP A 33 -11.39 14.72 0.58
C ASP A 33 -12.37 14.56 1.75
N GLU A 34 -13.66 14.36 1.47
CA GLU A 34 -14.67 14.22 2.54
C GLU A 34 -14.38 13.10 3.52
N THR A 35 -13.86 11.96 3.06
CA THR A 35 -13.43 10.87 3.94
C THR A 35 -12.36 11.35 4.93
N THR A 36 -11.45 12.22 4.47
CA THR A 36 -10.41 12.82 5.31
C THR A 36 -11.00 13.81 6.31
N PHE A 37 -11.91 14.69 5.86
CA PHE A 37 -12.51 15.72 6.71
C PHE A 37 -13.36 15.10 7.82
N ASN A 38 -14.23 14.16 7.46
CA ASN A 38 -15.10 13.43 8.39
C ASN A 38 -14.29 12.62 9.42
N TYR A 39 -13.14 12.08 9.00
CA TYR A 39 -12.25 11.36 9.89
C TYR A 39 -11.59 12.25 10.95
N VAL A 40 -11.25 13.49 10.59
CA VAL A 40 -10.58 14.45 11.46
C VAL A 40 -11.57 15.16 12.39
N GLU A 41 -12.80 15.41 11.93
CA GLU A 41 -13.83 16.11 12.69
C GLU A 41 -14.02 15.54 14.11
N GLY A 42 -14.03 16.44 15.11
CA GLY A 42 -14.26 16.06 16.51
C GLY A 42 -13.10 15.37 17.23
N ARG A 43 -11.95 15.12 16.57
CA ARG A 43 -10.77 14.57 17.24
C ARG A 43 -10.14 15.58 18.20
N LEU A 44 -9.40 15.06 19.19
CA LEU A 44 -8.80 15.83 20.28
C LEU A 44 -7.99 17.05 19.81
N HIS A 45 -7.27 16.92 18.70
CA HIS A 45 -6.40 17.96 18.13
C HIS A 45 -6.95 18.57 16.83
N ALA A 46 -8.19 18.25 16.47
CA ALA A 46 -8.82 18.87 15.32
C ALA A 46 -9.20 20.33 15.65
N PRO A 47 -9.12 21.24 14.67
CA PRO A 47 -9.78 22.54 14.75
C PRO A 47 -11.28 22.36 15.06
N LYS A 48 -11.91 23.37 15.66
CA LYS A 48 -13.31 23.30 16.09
C LYS A 48 -14.11 24.48 15.59
N GLY A 49 -15.40 24.25 15.31
CA GLY A 49 -16.30 25.30 14.85
C GLY A 49 -15.77 25.97 13.58
N GLN A 50 -15.74 27.29 13.55
CA GLN A 50 -15.29 28.06 12.37
C GLN A 50 -13.86 27.71 11.94
N ASP A 51 -12.95 27.44 12.87
CA ASP A 51 -11.57 27.06 12.54
C ASP A 51 -11.51 25.74 11.75
N PHE A 52 -12.49 24.85 11.97
CA PHE A 52 -12.63 23.61 11.20
C PHE A 52 -13.12 23.89 9.78
N ASP A 53 -14.14 24.73 9.64
CA ASP A 53 -14.69 25.11 8.33
C ASP A 53 -13.64 25.82 7.45
N ASP A 54 -12.83 26.68 8.07
CA ASP A 54 -11.73 27.40 7.42
C ASP A 54 -10.60 26.42 7.04
N ALA A 55 -10.25 25.48 7.93
CA ALA A 55 -9.27 24.45 7.65
C ALA A 55 -9.71 23.52 6.51
N VAL A 56 -10.97 23.08 6.49
CA VAL A 56 -11.54 22.26 5.40
C VAL A 56 -11.51 23.02 4.08
N SER A 57 -11.85 24.31 4.09
CA SER A 57 -11.78 25.17 2.91
C SER A 57 -10.36 25.26 2.36
N TYR A 58 -9.37 25.40 3.23
CA TYR A 58 -7.96 25.36 2.85
C TYR A 58 -7.54 23.97 2.35
N TRP A 59 -7.89 22.89 3.04
CA TRP A 59 -7.51 21.53 2.64
C TRP A 59 -8.06 21.13 1.29
N LYS A 60 -9.26 21.60 0.91
CA LYS A 60 -9.82 21.41 -0.45
C LYS A 60 -8.95 22.00 -1.57
N THR A 61 -8.00 22.89 -1.24
CA THR A 61 -7.01 23.42 -2.18
C THR A 61 -5.78 22.54 -2.34
N LEU A 62 -5.53 21.59 -1.42
CA LEU A 62 -4.34 20.72 -1.39
C LEU A 62 -4.47 19.53 -2.36
N LYS A 63 -4.83 19.80 -3.60
CA LYS A 63 -4.88 18.82 -4.70
C LYS A 63 -3.81 19.13 -5.72
N THR A 64 -3.49 18.16 -6.57
CA THR A 64 -2.61 18.38 -7.71
C THR A 64 -3.10 19.55 -8.57
N ASP A 65 -2.20 20.47 -8.90
CA ASP A 65 -2.49 21.61 -9.77
C ASP A 65 -2.84 21.17 -11.19
N ASP A 66 -3.72 21.93 -11.83
CA ASP A 66 -4.07 21.70 -13.23
C ASP A 66 -2.82 21.91 -14.11
N GLY A 67 -2.40 20.86 -14.81
CA GLY A 67 -1.20 20.88 -15.66
C GLY A 67 0.10 20.48 -14.95
N ALA A 68 0.04 19.99 -13.71
CA ALA A 68 1.21 19.45 -13.04
C ALA A 68 1.86 18.32 -13.87
N THR A 69 3.16 18.46 -14.15
CA THR A 69 3.96 17.47 -14.86
C THR A 69 4.67 16.57 -13.86
N PHE A 70 4.59 15.27 -14.08
CA PHE A 70 5.30 14.27 -13.28
C PHE A 70 6.28 13.53 -14.18
N ASP A 71 7.47 13.21 -13.66
CA ASP A 71 8.51 12.51 -14.42
C ASP A 71 8.06 11.12 -14.87
N ASN A 72 7.24 10.45 -14.05
CA ASN A 72 6.70 9.12 -14.34
C ASN A 72 5.27 9.00 -13.83
N PHE A 73 4.45 8.24 -14.57
CA PHE A 73 3.11 7.86 -14.15
C PHE A 73 2.96 6.35 -14.23
N VAL A 74 2.43 5.75 -13.15
CA VAL A 74 2.01 4.36 -13.12
C VAL A 74 0.53 4.34 -12.80
N THR A 75 -0.24 3.64 -13.64
CA THR A 75 -1.67 3.40 -13.39
C THR A 75 -1.84 1.95 -13.00
N LEU A 76 -2.36 1.71 -11.80
CA LEU A 76 -2.69 0.38 -11.30
C LEU A 76 -4.22 0.25 -11.26
N GLN A 77 -4.75 -0.83 -11.81
CA GLN A 77 -6.16 -1.17 -11.68
C GLN A 77 -6.34 -2.01 -10.41
N ALA A 78 -7.17 -1.53 -9.48
CA ALA A 78 -7.35 -2.20 -8.20
C ALA A 78 -7.95 -3.60 -8.35
N GLU A 79 -8.80 -3.84 -9.36
CA GLU A 79 -9.39 -5.17 -9.62
C GLU A 79 -8.39 -6.20 -10.12
N GLU A 80 -7.26 -5.76 -10.67
CA GLU A 80 -6.20 -6.65 -11.14
C GLU A 80 -5.29 -7.10 -9.99
N ILE A 81 -5.41 -6.47 -8.81
CA ILE A 81 -4.61 -6.80 -7.64
C ILE A 81 -5.36 -7.82 -6.79
N ALA A 82 -5.05 -9.09 -7.01
CA ALA A 82 -5.53 -10.18 -6.15
C ALA A 82 -4.91 -10.09 -4.74
N PRO A 83 -5.59 -10.63 -3.71
CA PRO A 83 -5.06 -10.69 -2.35
C PRO A 83 -3.66 -11.32 -2.32
N GLN A 84 -2.73 -10.68 -1.62
CA GLN A 84 -1.33 -11.10 -1.57
C GLN A 84 -1.04 -11.91 -0.30
N VAL A 85 -0.16 -12.90 -0.41
CA VAL A 85 0.36 -13.71 0.70
C VAL A 85 1.88 -13.78 0.62
N THR A 86 2.54 -13.65 1.78
CA THR A 86 3.97 -13.92 1.89
C THR A 86 4.16 -15.43 2.01
N TRP A 87 4.98 -16.01 1.14
CA TRP A 87 5.34 -17.42 1.16
C TRP A 87 6.83 -17.52 1.54
N GLY A 88 7.13 -18.09 2.70
CA GLY A 88 8.52 -18.30 3.12
C GLY A 88 8.94 -17.50 4.35
N THR A 89 10.21 -17.13 4.39
CA THR A 89 10.87 -16.55 5.58
C THR A 89 11.37 -15.12 5.37
N ASN A 90 11.25 -14.58 4.16
CA ASN A 90 11.62 -13.19 3.85
C ASN A 90 10.36 -12.41 3.41
N PRO A 91 10.12 -11.19 3.94
CA PRO A 91 9.03 -10.31 3.52
C PRO A 91 8.92 -10.06 2.02
N GLY A 92 10.03 -10.13 1.26
CA GLY A 92 10.04 -9.95 -0.19
C GLY A 92 9.48 -11.12 -1.00
N GLN A 93 9.21 -12.27 -0.36
CA GLN A 93 8.64 -13.44 -1.03
C GLN A 93 7.11 -13.37 -1.02
N VAL A 94 6.53 -12.55 -1.90
CA VAL A 94 5.08 -12.31 -1.96
C VAL A 94 4.53 -12.86 -3.27
N ILE A 95 3.38 -13.53 -3.21
CA ILE A 95 2.60 -13.99 -4.37
C ILE A 95 1.12 -13.67 -4.17
N SER A 96 0.33 -13.68 -5.25
CA SER A 96 -1.11 -13.73 -5.13
C SER A 96 -1.56 -15.02 -4.43
N VAL A 97 -2.67 -14.97 -3.70
CA VAL A 97 -3.31 -16.17 -3.12
C VAL A 97 -3.68 -17.22 -4.17
N ASN A 98 -3.80 -16.81 -5.44
CA ASN A 98 -4.12 -17.68 -6.56
C ASN A 98 -2.88 -18.24 -7.27
N ASP A 99 -1.68 -17.77 -6.94
CA ASP A 99 -0.44 -18.18 -7.60
C ASP A 99 0.20 -19.38 -6.90
N ASN A 100 0.97 -20.15 -7.66
CA ASN A 100 1.77 -21.23 -7.11
C ASN A 100 3.08 -20.68 -6.53
N ILE A 101 3.53 -21.29 -5.43
CA ILE A 101 4.88 -21.04 -4.89
C ILE A 101 5.91 -21.39 -5.96
N PRO A 102 6.81 -20.48 -6.36
CA PRO A 102 7.76 -20.73 -7.43
C PRO A 102 8.81 -21.77 -7.03
N ASP A 103 9.18 -22.60 -8.01
CA ASP A 103 10.24 -23.60 -7.87
C ASP A 103 11.59 -22.88 -7.71
N PRO A 104 12.41 -23.18 -6.68
CA PRO A 104 13.74 -22.60 -6.54
C PRO A 104 14.61 -22.76 -7.78
N ALA A 105 14.43 -23.83 -8.57
CA ALA A 105 15.16 -24.05 -9.82
C ALA A 105 14.83 -23.02 -10.91
N SER A 106 13.74 -22.26 -10.77
CA SER A 106 13.34 -21.20 -11.71
C SER A 106 14.09 -19.87 -11.50
N PHE A 107 14.77 -19.69 -10.37
CA PHE A 107 15.56 -18.48 -10.10
C PHE A 107 16.95 -18.58 -10.74
N SER A 108 17.31 -17.56 -11.53
CA SER A 108 18.63 -17.45 -12.16
C SER A 108 19.70 -16.93 -11.20
N ASP A 109 19.32 -16.15 -10.18
CA ASP A 109 20.21 -15.69 -9.13
C ASP A 109 20.46 -16.81 -8.10
N PRO A 110 21.72 -17.26 -7.90
CA PRO A 110 22.06 -18.27 -6.90
C PRO A 110 21.65 -17.90 -5.46
N VAL A 111 21.63 -16.61 -5.12
CA VAL A 111 21.25 -16.11 -3.79
C VAL A 111 19.74 -16.24 -3.58
N GLU A 112 18.95 -15.80 -4.55
CA GLU A 112 17.48 -15.93 -4.50
C GLU A 112 17.06 -17.40 -4.47
N ARG A 113 17.70 -18.25 -5.28
CA ARG A 113 17.47 -19.70 -5.27
C ARG A 113 17.73 -20.29 -3.89
N ALA A 114 18.91 -20.02 -3.29
CA ALA A 114 19.25 -20.54 -1.97
C ALA A 114 18.29 -20.02 -0.88
N SER A 115 17.79 -18.79 -1.02
CA SER A 115 16.76 -18.23 -0.14
C SER A 115 15.42 -18.95 -0.31
N ALA A 116 14.99 -19.22 -1.53
CA ALA A 116 13.76 -19.97 -1.84
C ALA A 116 13.81 -21.41 -1.31
N GLU A 117 14.94 -22.11 -1.48
CA GLU A 117 15.16 -23.46 -0.95
C GLU A 117 15.04 -23.50 0.59
N LYS A 118 15.68 -22.55 1.28
CA LYS A 118 15.60 -22.44 2.75
C LYS A 118 14.19 -22.14 3.24
N ALA A 119 13.51 -21.21 2.56
CA ALA A 119 12.14 -20.84 2.88
C ALA A 119 11.18 -22.05 2.75
N LEU A 120 11.30 -22.81 1.66
CA LEU A 120 10.52 -24.02 1.44
C LEU A 120 10.83 -25.12 2.47
N ALA A 121 12.11 -25.33 2.80
CA ALA A 121 12.51 -26.29 3.83
C ALA A 121 11.93 -25.91 5.20
N TYR A 122 11.98 -24.63 5.57
CA TYR A 122 11.38 -24.12 6.80
C TYR A 122 9.86 -24.35 6.83
N MET A 123 9.16 -23.96 5.76
CA MET A 123 7.71 -24.16 5.64
C MET A 123 7.33 -25.64 5.71
N ALA A 124 8.09 -26.53 5.06
CA ALA A 124 7.87 -27.97 5.13
C ALA A 124 8.06 -28.53 6.55
N SER A 125 9.05 -28.02 7.30
CA SER A 125 9.29 -28.42 8.69
C SER A 125 8.24 -27.90 9.67
N SER A 126 7.56 -26.79 9.32
CA SER A 126 6.49 -26.20 10.12
C SER A 126 5.10 -26.84 9.91
N ARG A 127 4.97 -27.82 9.01
CA ARG A 127 3.77 -28.67 8.95
C ARG A 127 3.73 -29.57 10.18
N VAL A 128 3.22 -29.04 11.28
CA VAL A 128 2.82 -29.82 12.44
C VAL A 128 1.70 -30.76 12.01
N SER A 129 2.02 -32.04 12.03
CA SER A 129 1.10 -33.18 12.05
C SER A 129 -0.21 -32.83 12.79
N HIS A 130 -1.30 -32.71 12.04
CA HIS A 130 -2.64 -32.95 12.54
C HIS A 130 -3.10 -34.30 11.98
#